data_AF-A0A3A5HAS8-F1
#
_entry.id   AF-A0A3A5HAS8-F1
#
_cell.length_a   1.000
_cell.length_b   1.000
_cell.length_c   1.000
_cell.angle_alpha   90.00
_cell.angle_beta   90.00
_cell.angle_gamma   90.00
#
_symmetry.space_group_name_H-M   'P 1'
#
loop_
_entity.id
_entity.type
_entity.pdbx_description
1 polymer ?
#
loop_
_entity_poly.entity_id
_entity_poly.type
_entity_poly.pdbx_seq_one_letter_code
_entity_poly.pdbx_strand_id
1 'polypeptide(L)'
;MSTEESGQRPQPQYPRLTSTERAIYRREHKQSSWVGGPAALKKIQQTVEDLLEREFLKEVAALGPAPTENDYGVHERALERIVQKHKLSVRVSGRGDRWTNTGDIASSLEGVKLDEIDRITIQTSWSSHSPQIDITLRDTTVRDGAKLVVSGTDEHWVAGAFDQLKEQLLDQRPKWAPFRHFTWPTLILAIVFNFGIQLVALALPDGKWEASSVALAVLLAVVVYAGSLWLLERARRWALPSLDVHRDGDPSRSHRRIKTVGATVTFLLASVIIPAVFLLLD
;
A
#
# COMPACT_ATOMS: atom_id res chain seq x y z
N MET A 1 79.09 -22.57 5.18
CA MET A 1 77.85 -22.11 4.52
C MET A 1 76.81 -21.95 5.60
N SER A 2 76.60 -20.72 6.06
CA SER A 2 75.62 -20.38 7.08
C SER A 2 74.66 -19.38 6.44
N THR A 3 73.42 -19.79 6.27
CA THR A 3 72.36 -19.00 5.64
C THR A 3 71.75 -18.11 6.73
N GLU A 4 71.94 -16.81 6.63
CA GLU A 4 71.29 -15.83 7.52
C GLU A 4 69.79 -15.73 7.17
N GLU A 5 68.93 -16.16 8.09
CA GLU A 5 67.50 -15.88 8.05
C GLU A 5 67.26 -14.39 8.39
N SER A 6 66.90 -13.63 7.35
CA SER A 6 66.36 -12.28 7.46
C SER A 6 64.99 -12.33 8.17
N GLY A 7 65.01 -12.21 9.50
CA GLY A 7 63.82 -12.03 10.34
C GLY A 7 63.20 -10.65 10.11
N GLN A 8 62.27 -10.57 9.16
CA GLN A 8 61.46 -9.38 8.91
C GLN A 8 60.54 -9.15 10.12
N ARG A 9 60.82 -8.12 10.93
CA ARG A 9 59.97 -7.77 12.08
C ARG A 9 58.56 -7.42 11.57
N PRO A 10 57.49 -7.94 12.19
CA PRO A 10 56.13 -7.56 11.84
C PRO A 10 55.97 -6.05 12.09
N GLN A 11 55.67 -5.29 11.03
CA GLN A 11 55.36 -3.88 11.18
C GLN A 11 54.09 -3.73 12.03
N PRO A 12 54.06 -2.79 12.99
CA PRO A 12 52.83 -2.49 13.72
C PRO A 12 51.77 -2.05 12.72
N GLN A 13 50.72 -2.85 12.57
CA GLN A 13 49.54 -2.45 11.82
C GLN A 13 48.87 -1.32 12.61
N TYR A 14 48.95 -0.10 12.10
CA TYR A 14 48.09 0.97 12.56
C TYR A 14 46.63 0.50 12.45
N PRO A 15 45.78 0.69 13.48
CA PRO A 15 44.37 0.39 13.36
C PRO A 15 43.83 1.21 12.19
N ARG A 16 43.48 0.53 11.09
CA ARG A 16 42.71 1.16 10.02
C ARG A 16 41.40 1.55 10.69
N LEU A 17 41.13 2.87 10.74
CA LEU A 17 39.81 3.38 11.08
C LEU A 17 38.83 2.58 10.23
N THR A 18 38.08 1.69 10.87
CA THR A 18 36.94 1.02 10.25
C THR A 18 36.13 2.13 9.61
N SER A 19 35.88 1.99 8.30
CA SER A 19 35.00 2.88 7.55
C SER A 19 33.81 3.18 8.44
N THR A 20 33.59 4.45 8.77
CA THR A 20 32.41 4.88 9.50
C THR A 20 31.23 4.53 8.59
N GLU A 21 30.70 3.31 8.75
CA GLU A 21 29.53 2.83 8.05
C GLU A 21 28.42 3.76 8.51
N ARG A 22 28.12 4.78 7.71
CA ARG A 22 27.11 5.76 8.04
C ARG A 22 25.81 4.99 8.19
N ALA A 23 25.29 4.93 9.41
CA ALA A 23 24.04 4.25 9.68
C ALA A 23 22.96 4.83 8.74
N ILE A 24 22.33 3.96 7.96
CA ILE A 24 21.19 4.32 7.12
C ILE A 24 19.95 4.10 7.97
N TYR A 25 19.29 5.19 8.32
CA TYR A 25 18.02 5.15 9.02
C TYR A 25 16.91 4.90 8.01
N ARG A 26 16.00 3.98 8.33
CA ARG A 26 14.85 3.64 7.49
C ARG A 26 13.61 3.47 8.34
N ARG A 27 12.53 4.16 7.95
CA ARG A 27 11.19 4.02 8.54
C ARG A 27 10.19 3.60 7.48
N GLU A 28 9.25 2.76 7.86
CA GLU A 28 8.24 2.20 6.97
C GLU A 28 6.85 2.24 7.62
N HIS A 29 5.86 2.66 6.84
CA HIS A 29 4.46 2.61 7.21
C HIS A 29 3.66 1.86 6.13
N LYS A 30 2.78 0.97 6.59
CA LYS A 30 1.88 0.20 5.75
C LYS A 30 0.44 0.53 6.14
N GLN A 31 -0.34 0.92 5.15
CA GLN A 31 -1.75 1.21 5.31
C GLN A 31 -2.55 0.33 4.36
N SER A 32 -3.65 -0.23 4.87
CA SER A 32 -4.44 -1.21 4.13
C SER A 32 -5.17 -0.62 2.93
N SER A 33 -5.47 0.68 2.92
CA SER A 33 -6.24 1.31 1.86
C SER A 33 -6.09 2.82 1.91
N TRP A 34 -6.17 3.47 0.75
CA TRP A 34 -6.10 4.91 0.61
C TRP A 34 -7.24 5.40 -0.29
N VAL A 35 -7.91 6.48 0.12
CA VAL A 35 -9.02 7.09 -0.61
C VAL A 35 -8.85 8.59 -0.60
N GLY A 36 -8.77 9.21 -1.78
CA GLY A 36 -8.56 10.65 -1.89
C GLY A 36 -8.72 11.14 -3.32
N GLY A 37 -8.73 12.46 -3.50
CA GLY A 37 -8.82 13.10 -4.81
C GLY A 37 -7.48 13.61 -5.35
N PRO A 38 -7.47 14.18 -6.57
CA PRO A 38 -6.31 14.82 -7.16
C PRO A 38 -5.69 15.89 -6.25
N ALA A 39 -6.49 16.66 -5.51
CA ALA A 39 -5.97 17.65 -4.57
C ALA A 39 -5.15 17.03 -3.43
N ALA A 40 -5.60 15.90 -2.87
CA ALA A 40 -4.87 15.19 -1.83
C ALA A 40 -3.56 14.60 -2.37
N LEU A 41 -3.59 14.03 -3.57
CA LEU A 41 -2.40 13.53 -4.26
C LEU A 41 -1.39 14.65 -4.51
N LYS A 42 -1.85 15.80 -5.03
CA LYS A 42 -1.02 16.98 -5.25
C LYS A 42 -0.38 17.48 -3.96
N LYS A 43 -1.13 17.51 -2.85
CA LYS A 43 -0.61 17.89 -1.53
C LYS A 43 0.52 16.96 -1.07
N ILE A 44 0.37 15.65 -1.29
CA ILE A 44 1.42 14.66 -0.98
C ILE A 44 2.67 14.94 -1.83
N GLN A 45 2.53 15.14 -3.15
CA GLN A 45 3.65 15.49 -4.02
C GLN A 45 4.36 16.76 -3.54
N GLN A 46 3.61 17.84 -3.31
CA GLN A 46 4.17 19.12 -2.83
C GLN A 46 4.91 18.95 -1.52
N THR A 47 4.38 18.16 -0.60
CA THR A 47 5.06 17.89 0.69
C THR A 47 6.37 17.15 0.49
N VAL A 48 6.43 16.19 -0.45
CA VAL A 48 7.67 15.51 -0.80
C VAL A 48 8.66 16.47 -1.45
N GLU A 49 8.20 17.33 -2.36
CA GLU A 49 9.03 18.36 -3.00
C GLU A 49 9.61 19.33 -1.98
N ASP A 50 8.80 19.87 -1.06
CA ASP A 50 9.24 20.77 0.00
C ASP A 50 10.29 20.12 0.92
N LEU A 51 10.12 18.83 1.25
CA LEU A 51 11.06 18.08 2.08
C LEU A 51 12.40 17.84 1.37
N LEU A 52 12.35 17.57 0.06
CA LEU A 52 13.54 17.36 -0.76
C LEU A 52 14.25 18.68 -1.07
N GLU A 53 13.53 19.76 -1.29
CA GLU A 53 14.09 21.09 -1.53
C GLU A 53 14.90 21.57 -0.32
N ARG A 54 14.39 21.36 0.89
CA ARG A 54 15.13 21.72 2.12
C ARG A 54 16.46 20.98 2.24
N GLU A 55 16.45 19.68 1.95
CA GLU A 55 17.69 18.88 2.02
C GLU A 55 18.63 19.20 0.84
N PHE A 56 18.07 19.47 -0.34
CA PHE A 56 18.81 19.95 -1.50
C PHE A 56 19.55 21.26 -1.18
N LEU A 57 18.86 22.26 -0.63
CA LEU A 57 19.46 23.55 -0.28
C LEU A 57 20.56 23.41 0.78
N LYS A 58 20.39 22.50 1.74
CA LYS A 58 21.41 22.17 2.75
C LYS A 58 22.65 21.54 2.13
N GLU A 59 22.49 20.59 1.20
CA GLU A 59 23.61 19.97 0.50
C GLU A 59 24.33 20.94 -0.45
N VAL A 60 23.57 21.80 -1.14
CA VAL A 60 24.14 22.86 -1.99
C VAL A 60 24.90 23.89 -1.14
N ALA A 61 24.36 24.31 0.01
CA ALA A 61 25.07 25.22 0.90
C ALA A 61 26.37 24.60 1.45
N ALA A 62 26.37 23.28 1.69
CA ALA A 62 27.56 22.54 2.14
C ALA A 62 28.65 22.42 1.06
N LEU A 63 28.32 22.56 -0.24
CA LEU A 63 29.32 22.62 -1.32
C LEU A 63 30.16 23.90 -1.29
N GLY A 64 29.71 24.96 -0.60
CA GLY A 64 30.40 26.24 -0.54
C GLY A 64 30.20 27.11 -1.80
N PRO A 65 30.81 28.30 -1.85
CA PRO A 65 30.67 29.24 -2.96
C PRO A 65 31.25 28.67 -4.26
N ALA A 66 30.78 29.19 -5.40
CA ALA A 66 31.26 28.81 -6.73
C ALA A 66 32.80 28.91 -6.79
N PRO A 67 33.48 27.87 -7.27
CA PRO A 67 34.93 27.80 -7.18
C PRO A 67 35.61 28.71 -8.22
N THR A 68 36.92 28.87 -8.10
CA THR A 68 37.76 29.55 -9.09
C THR A 68 37.75 28.84 -10.45
N GLU A 69 38.18 29.54 -11.51
CA GLU A 69 38.08 29.13 -12.93
C GLU A 69 38.61 27.70 -13.24
N ASN A 70 39.55 27.19 -12.44
CA ASN A 70 40.13 25.85 -12.61
C ASN A 70 39.28 24.69 -12.03
N ASP A 71 38.30 24.97 -11.18
CA ASP A 71 37.54 23.96 -10.41
C ASP A 71 36.06 23.90 -10.81
N TYR A 72 35.66 24.69 -11.82
CA TYR A 72 34.27 24.83 -12.26
C TYR A 72 33.62 23.48 -12.65
N GLY A 73 34.34 22.65 -13.40
CA GLY A 73 33.83 21.35 -13.85
C GLY A 73 33.66 20.31 -12.73
N VAL A 74 34.38 20.44 -11.61
CA VAL A 74 34.22 19.56 -10.45
C VAL A 74 32.98 19.95 -9.65
N HIS A 75 32.77 21.25 -9.47
CA HIS A 75 31.60 21.79 -8.79
C HIS A 75 30.31 21.57 -9.60
N GLU A 76 30.35 21.75 -10.92
CA GLU A 76 29.21 21.46 -11.81
C GLU A 76 28.79 19.99 -11.72
N ARG A 77 29.72 19.03 -11.79
CA ARG A 77 29.42 17.60 -11.60
C ARG A 77 28.95 17.27 -10.18
N ALA A 78 29.37 18.02 -9.17
CA ALA A 78 28.88 17.85 -7.81
C ALA A 78 27.42 18.32 -7.71
N LEU A 79 27.10 19.48 -8.29
CA LEU A 79 25.76 20.02 -8.36
C LEU A 79 24.82 19.10 -9.15
N GLU A 80 25.23 18.62 -10.34
CA GLU A 80 24.44 17.68 -11.13
C GLU A 80 24.11 16.40 -10.35
N ARG A 81 25.06 15.87 -9.58
CA ARG A 81 24.83 14.70 -8.72
C ARG A 81 23.80 14.99 -7.63
N ILE A 82 23.85 16.17 -7.01
CA ILE A 82 22.85 16.57 -6.00
C ILE A 82 21.47 16.75 -6.64
N VAL A 83 21.40 17.37 -7.82
CA VAL A 83 20.14 17.53 -8.58
C VAL A 83 19.55 16.17 -8.94
N GLN A 84 20.36 15.24 -9.47
CA GLN A 84 19.89 13.90 -9.80
C GLN A 84 19.40 13.15 -8.56
N LYS A 85 20.14 13.24 -7.45
CA LYS A 85 19.82 12.62 -6.17
C LYS A 85 18.44 13.03 -5.64
N HIS A 86 18.10 14.31 -5.74
CA HIS A 86 16.82 14.87 -5.26
C HIS A 86 15.71 14.86 -6.32
N LYS A 87 15.96 14.30 -7.52
CA LYS A 87 14.96 14.24 -8.58
C LYS A 87 13.77 13.38 -8.15
N LEU A 88 12.59 13.99 -8.15
CA LEU A 88 11.33 13.31 -7.92
C LEU A 88 10.83 12.65 -9.21
N SER A 89 10.34 11.42 -9.08
CA SER A 89 9.66 10.68 -10.14
C SER A 89 8.28 10.30 -9.65
N VAL A 90 7.26 10.85 -10.28
CA VAL A 90 5.86 10.45 -10.08
C VAL A 90 5.46 9.56 -11.25
N ARG A 91 4.90 8.40 -10.95
CA ARG A 91 4.38 7.43 -11.93
C ARG A 91 2.95 7.06 -11.58
N VAL A 92 2.06 7.13 -12.55
CA VAL A 92 0.66 6.69 -12.43
C VAL A 92 0.43 5.57 -13.45
N SER A 93 -0.04 4.41 -13.01
CA SER A 93 -0.35 3.29 -13.90
C SER A 93 -1.82 2.92 -13.88
N GLY A 94 -2.31 2.53 -15.06
CA GLY A 94 -3.67 2.07 -15.28
C GLY A 94 -3.88 0.60 -14.93
N ARG A 95 -5.15 0.20 -14.77
CA ARG A 95 -5.53 -1.18 -14.41
C ARG A 95 -5.01 -2.18 -15.43
N GLY A 96 -4.31 -3.20 -14.94
CA GLY A 96 -3.68 -4.23 -15.77
C GLY A 96 -2.50 -3.70 -16.57
N ASP A 97 -1.84 -2.64 -16.09
CA ASP A 97 -0.69 -1.97 -16.71
C ASP A 97 -0.94 -1.53 -18.17
N ARG A 98 -2.21 -1.29 -18.53
CA ARG A 98 -2.63 -0.89 -19.89
C ARG A 98 -2.01 0.43 -20.36
N TRP A 99 -1.67 1.30 -19.42
CA TRP A 99 -1.01 2.57 -19.69
C TRP A 99 -0.22 3.00 -18.45
N THR A 100 0.79 3.85 -18.65
CA THR A 100 1.59 4.43 -17.58
C THR A 100 1.99 5.85 -17.97
N ASN A 101 1.73 6.81 -17.09
CA ASN A 101 2.17 8.19 -17.24
C ASN A 101 3.25 8.49 -16.20
N THR A 102 4.23 9.29 -16.58
CA THR A 102 5.31 9.75 -15.70
C THR A 102 5.40 11.26 -15.81
N GLY A 103 5.54 11.93 -14.67
CA GLY A 103 5.49 13.38 -14.56
C GLY A 103 4.57 13.80 -13.42
N ASP A 104 4.44 15.10 -13.21
CA ASP A 104 3.70 15.71 -12.11
C ASP A 104 2.27 15.14 -12.02
N ILE A 105 1.72 15.02 -10.81
CA ILE A 105 0.39 14.43 -10.60
C ILE A 105 -0.68 15.13 -11.44
N ALA A 106 -0.60 16.45 -11.59
CA ALA A 106 -1.54 17.20 -12.41
C ALA A 106 -1.49 16.74 -13.89
N SER A 107 -0.31 16.71 -14.48
CA SER A 107 -0.11 16.24 -15.87
C SER A 107 -0.43 14.75 -16.05
N SER A 108 -0.08 13.91 -15.08
CA SER A 108 -0.28 12.46 -15.15
C SER A 108 -1.76 12.07 -15.07
N LEU A 109 -2.59 12.91 -14.44
CA LEU A 109 -4.03 12.70 -14.30
C LEU A 109 -4.86 13.41 -15.38
N GLU A 110 -4.24 14.26 -16.21
CA GLU A 110 -4.94 14.98 -17.27
C GLU A 110 -5.47 14.01 -18.33
N GLY A 111 -6.76 14.14 -18.69
CA GLY A 111 -7.41 13.25 -19.66
C GLY A 111 -7.62 11.80 -19.19
N VAL A 112 -7.15 11.44 -18.00
CA VAL A 112 -7.27 10.08 -17.44
C VAL A 112 -8.60 9.91 -16.73
N LYS A 113 -9.27 8.78 -16.98
CA LYS A 113 -10.42 8.37 -16.18
C LYS A 113 -9.95 7.84 -14.83
N LEU A 114 -10.31 8.53 -13.74
CA LEU A 114 -9.81 8.23 -12.39
C LEU A 114 -10.15 6.81 -11.88
N ASP A 115 -11.13 6.12 -12.48
CA ASP A 115 -11.48 4.69 -12.19
C ASP A 115 -10.51 3.68 -12.76
N GLU A 116 -9.72 4.09 -13.74
CA GLU A 116 -8.73 3.24 -14.36
C GLU A 116 -7.40 3.25 -13.63
N ILE A 117 -7.19 4.18 -12.71
CA ILE A 117 -5.96 4.27 -11.92
C ILE A 117 -5.83 3.03 -11.04
N ASP A 118 -4.70 2.34 -11.17
CA ASP A 118 -4.38 1.13 -10.44
C ASP A 118 -3.38 1.41 -9.34
N ARG A 119 -2.24 2.03 -9.70
CA ARG A 119 -1.13 2.32 -8.80
C ARG A 119 -0.60 3.72 -9.04
N ILE A 120 -0.18 4.36 -7.96
CA ILE A 120 0.55 5.63 -8.00
C ILE A 120 1.83 5.45 -7.20
N THR A 121 2.97 5.78 -7.79
CA THR A 121 4.28 5.72 -7.15
C THR A 121 4.92 7.10 -7.20
N ILE A 122 5.30 7.62 -6.04
CA ILE A 122 6.07 8.85 -5.87
C ILE A 122 7.40 8.42 -5.27
N GLN A 123 8.48 8.50 -6.05
CA GLN A 123 9.78 8.00 -5.64
C GLN A 123 10.88 9.00 -5.98
N THR A 124 11.88 9.10 -5.12
CA THR A 124 13.14 9.78 -5.45
C THR A 124 14.11 8.83 -6.14
N SER A 125 15.13 9.39 -6.78
CA SER A 125 16.21 8.58 -7.34
C SER A 125 16.86 7.69 -6.28
N TRP A 126 17.23 6.46 -6.68
CA TRP A 126 17.87 5.51 -5.78
C TRP A 126 19.35 5.87 -5.60
N SER A 127 19.75 6.18 -4.37
CA SER A 127 21.15 6.10 -3.97
C SER A 127 21.26 5.61 -2.53
N SER A 128 22.26 4.77 -2.25
CA SER A 128 22.45 4.12 -0.94
C SER A 128 22.75 5.09 0.21
N HIS A 129 23.03 6.36 -0.08
CA HIS A 129 23.44 7.36 0.90
C HIS A 129 22.64 8.68 0.77
N SER A 130 21.48 8.64 0.11
CA SER A 130 20.63 9.82 -0.08
C SER A 130 19.35 9.79 0.75
N PRO A 131 18.80 10.97 1.08
CA PRO A 131 17.39 11.06 1.42
C PRO A 131 16.58 10.38 0.31
N GLN A 132 15.79 9.39 0.70
CA GLN A 132 14.95 8.62 -0.17
C GLN A 132 13.53 8.60 0.39
N ILE A 133 12.57 8.92 -0.47
CA ILE A 133 11.15 8.86 -0.16
C ILE A 133 10.52 8.00 -1.25
N ASP A 134 9.85 6.92 -0.85
CA ASP A 134 9.07 6.04 -1.71
C ASP A 134 7.66 5.91 -1.14
N ILE A 135 6.69 6.45 -1.86
CA ILE A 135 5.27 6.33 -1.59
C ILE A 135 4.67 5.54 -2.72
N THR A 136 4.21 4.33 -2.42
CA THR A 136 3.48 3.49 -3.38
C THR A 136 2.05 3.30 -2.90
N LEU A 137 1.10 3.91 -3.61
CA LEU A 137 -0.34 3.71 -3.44
C LEU A 137 -0.75 2.51 -4.29
N ARG A 138 -1.20 1.44 -3.62
CA ARG A 138 -1.41 0.09 -4.14
C ARG A 138 -0.12 -0.64 -4.51
N ASP A 139 0.61 -1.00 -3.45
CA ASP A 139 1.73 -1.92 -3.48
C ASP A 139 1.24 -3.37 -3.39
N THR A 140 1.53 -4.17 -4.42
CA THR A 140 1.21 -5.60 -4.50
C THR A 140 1.96 -6.43 -3.45
N THR A 141 3.11 -5.94 -2.96
CA THR A 141 3.87 -6.58 -1.87
C THR A 141 3.21 -6.36 -0.51
N VAL A 142 2.34 -5.35 -0.38
CA VAL A 142 1.61 -5.01 0.85
C VAL A 142 0.13 -5.39 0.74
N ARG A 143 -0.16 -6.56 0.18
CA ARG A 143 -1.55 -7.06 0.00
C ARG A 143 -2.45 -6.01 -0.66
N ASP A 144 -1.90 -5.33 -1.67
CA ASP A 144 -2.51 -4.18 -2.35
C ASP A 144 -2.80 -3.03 -1.37
N GLY A 145 -1.79 -2.43 -0.73
CA GLY A 145 -1.97 -1.35 0.26
C GLY A 145 -1.28 -0.05 -0.14
N ALA A 146 -1.38 1.00 0.66
CA ALA A 146 -0.46 2.14 0.58
C ALA A 146 0.78 1.85 1.43
N LYS A 147 1.96 2.17 0.88
CA LYS A 147 3.25 1.99 1.54
C LYS A 147 4.02 3.30 1.47
N LEU A 148 4.58 3.70 2.61
CA LEU A 148 5.50 4.81 2.74
C LEU A 148 6.82 4.25 3.27
N VAL A 149 7.91 4.54 2.58
CA VAL A 149 9.28 4.27 3.02
C VAL A 149 10.05 5.57 2.96
N VAL A 150 10.67 5.94 4.07
CA VAL A 150 11.59 7.08 4.15
C VAL A 150 12.92 6.55 4.67
N SER A 151 14.00 6.87 3.97
CA SER A 151 15.35 6.50 4.38
C SER A 151 16.36 7.62 4.14
N GLY A 152 17.44 7.63 4.90
CA GLY A 152 18.49 8.65 4.81
C GLY A 152 19.55 8.48 5.89
N THR A 153 20.55 9.34 5.87
CA THR A 153 21.66 9.31 6.85
C THR A 153 21.38 10.15 8.10
N ASP A 154 20.37 11.04 8.06
CA ASP A 154 19.97 11.92 9.16
C ASP A 154 18.70 11.38 9.81
N GLU A 155 18.81 10.88 11.04
CA GLU A 155 17.69 10.29 11.78
C GLU A 155 16.56 11.28 12.03
N HIS A 156 16.90 12.54 12.36
CA HIS A 156 15.91 13.57 12.67
C HIS A 156 15.14 13.98 11.43
N TRP A 157 15.83 14.13 10.30
CA TRP A 157 15.18 14.36 9.01
C TRP A 157 14.27 13.19 8.63
N VAL A 158 14.75 11.94 8.74
CA VAL A 158 13.96 10.73 8.42
C VAL A 158 12.72 10.66 9.30
N ALA A 159 12.85 10.90 10.61
CA ALA A 159 11.72 10.90 11.53
C ALA A 159 10.69 11.99 11.17
N GLY A 160 11.14 13.24 10.97
CA GLY A 160 10.26 14.36 10.64
C GLY A 160 9.55 14.21 9.31
N ALA A 161 10.28 13.86 8.25
CA ALA A 161 9.71 13.59 6.93
C ALA A 161 8.71 12.42 6.96
N PHE A 162 9.05 11.35 7.69
CA PHE A 162 8.16 10.21 7.86
C PHE A 162 6.88 10.58 8.58
N ASP A 163 6.96 11.28 9.71
CA ASP A 163 5.78 11.62 10.51
C ASP A 163 4.84 12.57 9.74
N GLN A 164 5.39 13.57 9.05
CA GLN A 164 4.61 14.49 8.22
C GLN A 164 3.90 13.78 7.06
N LEU A 165 4.59 12.89 6.33
CA LEU A 165 3.99 12.13 5.22
C LEU A 165 3.00 11.08 5.71
N LYS A 166 3.29 10.43 6.84
CA LYS A 166 2.41 9.45 7.46
C LYS A 166 1.10 10.10 7.90
N GLU A 167 1.13 11.27 8.52
CA GLU A 167 -0.07 12.00 8.92
C GLU A 167 -0.97 12.29 7.70
N GLN A 168 -0.39 12.77 6.60
CA GLN A 168 -1.15 13.01 5.37
C GLN A 168 -1.76 11.74 4.76
N LEU A 169 -1.07 10.60 4.85
CA LEU A 169 -1.62 9.32 4.39
C LEU A 169 -2.75 8.82 5.30
N LEU A 170 -2.62 9.05 6.61
CA LEU A 170 -3.62 8.65 7.61
C LEU A 170 -4.91 9.49 7.49
N ASP A 171 -4.80 10.77 7.14
CA ASP A 171 -5.97 11.64 6.88
C ASP A 171 -6.88 11.09 5.78
N GLN A 172 -6.29 10.40 4.79
CA GLN A 172 -7.00 9.80 3.66
C GLN A 172 -7.34 8.32 3.89
N ARG A 173 -7.29 7.86 5.15
CA ARG A 173 -7.69 6.51 5.52
C ARG A 173 -9.21 6.37 5.54
N PRO A 174 -9.80 5.49 4.73
CA PRO A 174 -11.24 5.31 4.78
C PRO A 174 -11.67 4.65 6.10
N LYS A 175 -12.83 5.04 6.62
CA LYS A 175 -13.43 4.43 7.83
C LYS A 175 -13.65 2.93 7.69
N TRP A 176 -13.80 2.43 6.47
CA TRP A 176 -13.96 1.00 6.20
C TRP A 176 -12.65 0.22 6.11
N ALA A 177 -11.48 0.87 6.15
CA ALA A 177 -10.17 0.25 6.10
C ALA A 177 -9.98 -0.94 7.08
N PRO A 178 -10.49 -0.89 8.33
CA PRO A 178 -10.37 -2.02 9.26
C PRO A 178 -11.11 -3.27 8.78
N PHE A 179 -12.23 -3.12 8.07
CA PHE A 179 -13.05 -4.24 7.60
C PHE A 179 -12.43 -5.01 6.44
N ARG A 180 -11.42 -4.44 5.76
CA ARG A 180 -10.75 -5.10 4.63
C ARG A 180 -9.98 -6.35 5.04
N HIS A 181 -9.47 -6.39 6.28
CA HIS A 181 -8.74 -7.54 6.82
C HIS A 181 -9.56 -8.43 7.74
N PHE A 182 -10.75 -7.98 8.13
CA PHE A 182 -11.59 -8.72 9.06
C PHE A 182 -12.30 -9.88 8.34
N THR A 183 -12.32 -11.05 8.97
CA THR A 183 -12.93 -12.30 8.49
C THR A 183 -14.45 -12.34 8.73
N TRP A 184 -15.09 -11.18 8.91
CA TRP A 184 -16.54 -11.10 9.11
C TRP A 184 -17.36 -11.77 8.00
N PRO A 185 -17.00 -11.63 6.71
CA PRO A 185 -17.74 -12.29 5.65
C PRO A 185 -17.68 -13.82 5.72
N THR A 186 -16.54 -14.40 6.12
CA THR A 186 -16.39 -15.84 6.43
C THR A 186 -17.22 -16.25 7.63
N LEU A 187 -17.30 -15.42 8.67
CA LEU A 187 -18.13 -15.66 9.86
C LEU A 187 -19.62 -15.63 9.53
N ILE A 188 -20.09 -14.62 8.78
CA ILE A 188 -21.47 -14.51 8.31
C ILE A 188 -21.81 -15.73 7.45
N LEU A 189 -20.95 -16.10 6.50
CA LEU A 189 -21.20 -17.25 5.65
C LEU A 189 -21.24 -18.54 6.47
N ALA A 190 -20.32 -18.71 7.44
CA ALA A 190 -20.34 -19.86 8.33
C ALA A 190 -21.64 -19.94 9.15
N ILE A 191 -22.13 -18.81 9.67
CA ILE A 191 -23.41 -18.74 10.41
C ILE A 191 -24.58 -19.10 9.48
N VAL A 192 -24.69 -18.46 8.31
CA VAL A 192 -25.76 -18.71 7.33
C VAL A 192 -25.76 -20.18 6.90
N PHE A 193 -24.57 -20.75 6.70
CA PHE A 193 -24.42 -22.13 6.27
C PHE A 193 -24.78 -23.12 7.39
N ASN A 194 -24.39 -22.84 8.63
CA ASN A 194 -24.76 -23.66 9.78
C ASN A 194 -26.28 -23.64 10.03
N PHE A 195 -26.89 -22.44 10.01
CA PHE A 195 -28.34 -22.28 10.10
C PHE A 195 -29.08 -22.90 8.92
N GLY A 196 -28.55 -22.76 7.71
CA GLY A 196 -29.13 -23.35 6.50
C GLY A 196 -29.18 -24.87 6.57
N ILE A 197 -28.11 -25.52 7.05
CA ILE A 197 -28.09 -26.97 7.28
C ILE A 197 -29.13 -27.37 8.32
N GLN A 198 -29.24 -26.63 9.42
CA GLN A 198 -30.22 -26.92 10.49
C GLN A 198 -31.67 -26.75 9.98
N LEU A 199 -31.96 -25.72 9.19
CA LEU A 199 -33.29 -25.51 8.60
C LEU A 199 -33.64 -26.60 7.57
N VAL A 200 -32.69 -27.03 6.74
CA VAL A 200 -32.91 -28.16 5.81
C VAL A 200 -33.16 -29.46 6.59
N ALA A 201 -32.43 -29.68 7.69
CA ALA A 201 -32.63 -30.85 8.54
C ALA A 201 -34.01 -30.85 9.23
N LEU A 202 -34.53 -29.68 9.62
CA LEU A 202 -35.86 -29.52 10.22
C LEU A 202 -37.01 -29.58 9.20
N ALA A 203 -36.79 -29.11 7.98
CA ALA A 203 -37.81 -29.05 6.93
C ALA A 203 -38.06 -30.40 6.23
N LEU A 204 -37.29 -31.43 6.55
CA LEU A 204 -37.42 -32.74 5.93
C LEU A 204 -38.25 -33.70 6.81
N PRO A 205 -39.44 -34.12 6.34
CA PRO A 205 -40.24 -35.11 7.05
C PRO A 205 -39.58 -36.48 6.95
N ASP A 206 -39.54 -37.19 8.08
CA ASP A 206 -39.33 -38.65 8.16
C ASP A 206 -37.99 -39.21 7.63
N GLY A 207 -36.88 -38.80 8.23
CA GLY A 207 -35.84 -39.71 8.77
C GLY A 207 -35.15 -40.77 7.89
N LYS A 208 -35.40 -40.86 6.58
CA LYS A 208 -34.81 -41.87 5.69
C LYS A 208 -33.88 -41.24 4.68
N TRP A 209 -32.76 -40.74 5.18
CA TRP A 209 -31.64 -40.42 4.30
C TRP A 209 -30.82 -41.68 4.05
N GLU A 210 -30.71 -42.10 2.79
CA GLU A 210 -29.64 -43.03 2.39
C GLU A 210 -28.28 -42.33 2.58
N ALA A 211 -27.28 -43.08 3.04
CA ALA A 211 -25.93 -42.52 3.31
C ALA A 211 -25.31 -41.84 2.08
N SER A 212 -25.65 -42.32 0.88
CA SER A 212 -25.30 -41.72 -0.42
C SER A 212 -25.88 -40.32 -0.60
N SER A 213 -27.15 -40.11 -0.24
CA SER A 213 -27.86 -38.84 -0.34
C SER A 213 -27.32 -37.81 0.66
N VAL A 214 -26.98 -38.24 1.89
CA VAL A 214 -26.32 -37.37 2.88
C VAL A 214 -24.95 -36.96 2.39
N ALA A 215 -24.15 -37.91 1.90
CA ALA A 215 -22.81 -37.63 1.39
C ALA A 215 -22.86 -36.65 0.20
N LEU A 216 -23.82 -36.82 -0.73
CA LEU A 216 -24.03 -35.91 -1.85
C LEU A 216 -24.44 -34.51 -1.37
N ALA A 217 -25.37 -34.41 -0.41
CA ALA A 217 -25.81 -33.15 0.15
C ALA A 217 -24.67 -32.40 0.86
N VAL A 218 -23.86 -33.11 1.66
CA VAL A 218 -22.67 -32.54 2.31
C VAL A 218 -21.67 -32.06 1.26
N LEU A 219 -21.44 -32.83 0.20
CA LEU A 219 -20.49 -32.46 -0.86
C LEU A 219 -20.96 -31.24 -1.65
N LEU A 220 -22.24 -31.19 -2.02
CA LEU A 220 -22.87 -30.00 -2.64
C LEU A 220 -22.75 -28.79 -1.72
N ALA A 221 -23.02 -28.97 -0.43
CA ALA A 221 -22.91 -27.91 0.55
C ALA A 221 -21.45 -27.39 0.58
N VAL A 222 -20.45 -28.27 0.67
CA VAL A 222 -19.03 -27.87 0.66
C VAL A 222 -18.66 -27.10 -0.62
N VAL A 223 -19.13 -27.55 -1.78
CA VAL A 223 -18.90 -26.85 -3.06
C VAL A 223 -19.56 -25.47 -3.06
N VAL A 224 -20.80 -25.36 -2.59
CA VAL A 224 -21.51 -24.07 -2.47
C VAL A 224 -20.81 -23.15 -1.48
N TYR A 225 -20.34 -23.67 -0.35
CA TYR A 225 -19.59 -22.91 0.65
C TYR A 225 -18.28 -22.38 0.08
N ALA A 226 -17.47 -23.24 -0.53
CA ALA A 226 -16.20 -22.86 -1.15
C ALA A 226 -16.40 -21.86 -2.30
N GLY A 227 -17.38 -22.08 -3.17
CA GLY A 227 -17.74 -21.17 -4.25
C GLY A 227 -18.21 -19.81 -3.72
N SER A 228 -19.00 -19.80 -2.65
CA SER A 228 -19.48 -18.59 -2.00
C SER A 228 -18.34 -17.80 -1.36
N LEU A 229 -17.38 -18.47 -0.71
CA LEU A 229 -16.17 -17.82 -0.17
C LEU A 229 -15.36 -17.12 -1.25
N TRP A 230 -15.18 -17.77 -2.41
CA TRP A 230 -14.45 -17.19 -3.53
C TRP A 230 -15.18 -15.96 -4.11
N LEU A 231 -16.49 -16.06 -4.33
CA LEU A 231 -17.31 -14.94 -4.82
C LEU A 231 -17.31 -13.77 -3.83
N LEU A 232 -17.39 -14.08 -2.54
CA LEU A 232 -17.45 -13.09 -1.48
C LEU A 232 -16.10 -12.39 -1.28
N GLU A 233 -14.97 -13.10 -1.46
CA GLU A 233 -13.64 -12.48 -1.50
C GLU A 233 -13.50 -11.52 -2.69
N ARG A 234 -14.00 -11.93 -3.87
CA ARG A 234 -14.01 -11.09 -5.08
C ARG A 234 -14.90 -9.86 -4.90
N ALA A 235 -16.10 -10.04 -4.33
CA ALA A 235 -17.03 -8.97 -4.03
C ALA A 235 -16.45 -8.01 -2.98
N ARG A 236 -15.76 -8.53 -1.95
CA ARG A 236 -15.06 -7.73 -0.94
C ARG A 236 -13.98 -6.86 -1.56
N ARG A 237 -13.10 -7.41 -2.39
CA ARG A 237 -12.05 -6.63 -3.07
C ARG A 237 -12.64 -5.58 -4.02
N TRP A 238 -13.77 -5.88 -4.63
CA TRP A 238 -14.48 -4.93 -5.48
C TRP A 238 -15.15 -3.80 -4.68
N ALA A 239 -15.77 -4.10 -3.53
CA ALA A 239 -16.45 -3.12 -2.69
C ALA A 239 -15.48 -2.29 -1.83
N LEU A 240 -14.39 -2.91 -1.37
CA LEU A 240 -13.35 -2.34 -0.51
C LEU A 240 -12.00 -2.33 -1.25
N PRO A 241 -11.84 -1.46 -2.28
CA PRO A 241 -10.62 -1.39 -3.07
C PRO A 241 -9.43 -0.92 -2.21
N SER A 242 -8.22 -1.20 -2.67
CA SER A 242 -6.98 -0.70 -2.05
C SER A 242 -6.73 0.78 -2.26
N LEU A 243 -7.10 1.26 -3.44
CA LEU A 243 -6.94 2.62 -3.91
C LEU A 243 -8.27 3.05 -4.52
N ASP A 244 -8.79 4.20 -4.09
CA ASP A 244 -9.97 4.82 -4.69
C ASP A 244 -9.71 6.31 -4.92
N VAL A 245 -9.37 6.65 -6.17
CA VAL A 245 -9.21 8.02 -6.62
C VAL A 245 -10.55 8.53 -7.18
N HIS A 246 -11.03 9.63 -6.61
CA HIS A 246 -12.31 10.26 -6.98
C HIS A 246 -12.12 11.75 -7.25
N ARG A 247 -13.09 12.39 -7.92
CA ARG A 247 -13.04 13.85 -8.10
C ARG A 247 -13.31 14.54 -6.77
N ASP A 248 -12.71 15.71 -6.58
CA ASP A 248 -12.93 16.49 -5.38
C ASP A 248 -14.42 16.88 -5.27
N GLY A 249 -15.03 16.59 -4.11
CA GLY A 249 -16.47 16.82 -3.86
C GLY A 249 -17.39 15.65 -4.23
N ASP A 250 -16.93 14.68 -5.02
CA ASP A 250 -17.72 13.48 -5.32
C ASP A 250 -17.59 12.43 -4.21
N PRO A 251 -18.67 11.73 -3.82
CA PRO A 251 -18.55 10.60 -2.91
C PRO A 251 -17.75 9.47 -3.56
N SER A 252 -16.81 8.90 -2.81
CA SER A 252 -15.93 7.82 -3.28
C SER A 252 -16.73 6.63 -3.82
N ARG A 253 -16.14 5.89 -4.78
CA ARG A 253 -16.83 4.74 -5.39
C ARG A 253 -17.03 3.62 -4.39
N SER A 254 -16.03 3.40 -3.54
CA SER A 254 -16.10 2.49 -2.40
C SER A 254 -17.32 2.80 -1.53
N HIS A 255 -17.59 4.07 -1.22
CA HIS A 255 -18.76 4.45 -0.42
C HIS A 255 -20.09 4.05 -1.10
N ARG A 256 -20.24 4.31 -2.41
CA ARG A 256 -21.44 3.92 -3.17
C ARG A 256 -21.60 2.39 -3.23
N ARG A 257 -20.50 1.66 -3.44
CA ARG A 257 -20.50 0.19 -3.48
C ARG A 257 -20.87 -0.41 -2.13
N ILE A 258 -20.27 0.08 -1.04
CA ILE A 258 -20.58 -0.37 0.32
C ILE A 258 -22.06 -0.14 0.65
N LYS A 259 -22.63 1.02 0.28
CA LYS A 259 -24.05 1.30 0.49
C LYS A 259 -24.94 0.31 -0.29
N THR A 260 -24.57 -0.02 -1.53
CA THR A 260 -25.31 -0.97 -2.38
C THR A 260 -25.23 -2.39 -1.82
N VAL A 261 -24.03 -2.83 -1.44
CA VAL A 261 -23.81 -4.15 -0.82
C VAL A 261 -24.56 -4.25 0.51
N GLY A 262 -24.47 -3.21 1.35
CA GLY A 262 -25.21 -3.13 2.61
C GLY A 262 -26.71 -3.26 2.39
N ALA A 263 -27.29 -2.49 1.48
CA ALA A 263 -28.72 -2.57 1.14
C ALA A 263 -29.13 -3.96 0.65
N THR A 264 -28.31 -4.58 -0.21
CA THR A 264 -28.58 -5.94 -0.74
C THR A 264 -28.54 -6.99 0.38
N VAL A 265 -27.54 -6.92 1.26
CA VAL A 265 -27.41 -7.85 2.39
C VAL A 265 -28.57 -7.66 3.38
N THR A 266 -28.96 -6.42 3.69
CA THR A 266 -30.11 -6.12 4.54
C THR A 266 -31.40 -6.66 3.93
N PHE A 267 -31.61 -6.49 2.63
CA PHE A 267 -32.78 -7.02 1.93
C PHE A 267 -32.81 -8.55 1.96
N LEU A 268 -31.69 -9.23 1.69
CA LEU A 268 -31.60 -10.69 1.75
C LEU A 268 -31.88 -11.21 3.17
N LEU A 269 -31.28 -10.61 4.20
CA LEU A 269 -31.55 -10.97 5.59
C LEU A 269 -33.04 -10.78 5.94
N ALA A 270 -33.63 -9.64 5.57
CA ALA A 270 -35.05 -9.38 5.80
C ALA A 270 -35.94 -10.42 5.09
N SER A 271 -35.61 -10.80 3.86
CA SER A 271 -36.37 -11.79 3.08
C SER A 271 -36.35 -13.20 3.67
N VAL A 272 -35.34 -13.54 4.49
CA VAL A 272 -35.25 -14.83 5.18
C VAL A 272 -35.86 -14.76 6.58
N ILE A 273 -35.59 -13.68 7.32
CA ILE A 273 -36.04 -13.52 8.71
C ILE A 273 -37.55 -13.29 8.78
N ILE A 274 -38.13 -12.46 7.90
CA ILE A 274 -39.56 -12.14 7.96
C ILE A 274 -40.41 -13.42 7.81
N PRO A 275 -40.23 -14.28 6.79
CA PRO A 275 -40.99 -15.52 6.68
C PRO A 275 -40.73 -16.49 7.82
N ALA A 276 -39.48 -16.58 8.32
CA ALA A 276 -39.15 -17.46 9.45
C ALA A 276 -39.86 -17.03 10.74
N VAL A 277 -39.99 -15.71 10.98
CA VAL A 277 -40.75 -15.18 12.12
C VAL A 277 -42.25 -15.47 11.96
N PHE A 278 -42.80 -15.31 10.75
CA PHE A 278 -44.20 -15.68 10.48
C PHE A 278 -44.46 -17.18 10.71
N LEU A 279 -43.56 -18.05 10.28
CA LEU A 279 -43.65 -19.51 10.50
C LEU A 279 -43.49 -19.95 11.96
N LEU A 280 -42.91 -19.10 12.84
CA LEU A 280 -42.76 -19.38 14.27
C LEU A 280 -43.91 -18.82 15.12
N LEU A 281 -44.76 -17.97 14.53
CA LEU A 281 -45.92 -17.37 15.19
C LEU A 281 -47.24 -18.10 14.92
N ASP A 282 -47.26 -19.02 13.96
CA ASP A 282 -48.33 -19.99 13.70
C ASP A 282 -48.06 -21.33 14.41
#